data_AF-A0A1F5S267-F1
#
_entry.id   AF-A0A1F5S267-F1
#
_cell.length_a   1.000
_cell.length_b   1.000
_cell.length_c   1.000
_cell.angle_alpha   90.00
_cell.angle_beta   90.00
_cell.angle_gamma   90.00
#
_symmetry.space_group_name_H-M   'P 1'
#
loop_
_entity.id
_entity.type
_entity.pdbx_description
1 polymer ?
#
loop_
_entity_poly.entity_id
_entity_poly.type
_entity_poly.pdbx_seq_one_letter_code
_entity_poly.pdbx_strand_id
1 'polypeptide(L)'
;MKKLKHALVCGLIFFAIGFIASLLIFNGKAEEKVSSQTILTALRDRGFLVTETYVLNESVKIENDSEDFWRKLLWGQAIKAYGVVEVNLGVDLARMEEKDIEINKNKIIVAIPNVRIFNSRLVGDVSLENKQGILKRIFENDNGYNQALESLVNEAE
;
A
#
# COMPACT_ATOMS: atom_id res chain seq x y z
N MET A 1 -39.34 -68.87 -5.25
CA MET A 1 -39.70 -67.43 -5.12
C MET A 1 -39.51 -66.82 -3.72
N LYS A 2 -39.80 -67.53 -2.60
CA LYS A 2 -39.66 -66.94 -1.24
C LYS A 2 -38.22 -66.50 -0.88
N LYS A 3 -37.19 -67.28 -1.25
CA LYS A 3 -35.79 -66.95 -0.95
C LYS A 3 -35.28 -65.68 -1.66
N LEU A 4 -35.76 -65.44 -2.89
CA LEU A 4 -35.42 -64.23 -3.66
C LEU A 4 -35.99 -62.95 -3.01
N LYS A 5 -37.20 -63.02 -2.47
CA LYS A 5 -37.83 -61.90 -1.75
C LYS A 5 -37.06 -61.51 -0.47
N HIS A 6 -36.51 -62.48 0.25
CA HIS A 6 -35.73 -62.21 1.47
C HIS A 6 -34.38 -61.57 1.15
N ALA A 7 -33.70 -62.02 0.09
CA ALA A 7 -32.45 -61.41 -0.37
C ALA A 7 -32.65 -59.95 -0.78
N LEU A 8 -33.76 -59.65 -1.48
CA LEU A 8 -34.10 -58.30 -1.94
C LEU A 8 -34.40 -57.36 -0.77
N VAL A 9 -35.13 -57.84 0.25
CA VAL A 9 -35.41 -57.06 1.48
C VAL A 9 -34.12 -56.78 2.27
N CYS A 10 -33.24 -57.78 2.44
CA CYS A 10 -31.95 -57.56 3.12
C CYS A 10 -31.06 -56.55 2.38
N GLY A 11 -31.02 -56.61 1.04
CA GLY A 11 -30.28 -55.65 0.23
C GLY A 11 -30.80 -54.22 0.38
N LEU A 12 -32.13 -54.06 0.43
CA LEU A 12 -32.78 -52.76 0.58
C LEU A 12 -32.52 -52.15 1.97
N ILE A 13 -32.48 -52.98 3.02
CA ILE A 13 -32.12 -52.56 4.38
C ILE A 13 -30.66 -52.10 4.44
N PHE A 14 -29.72 -52.87 3.85
CA PHE A 14 -28.32 -52.47 3.78
C PHE A 14 -28.13 -51.14 3.03
N PHE A 15 -28.86 -50.97 1.92
CA PHE A 15 -28.81 -49.74 1.14
C PHE A 15 -29.38 -48.55 1.92
N ALA A 16 -30.51 -48.73 2.62
CA ALA A 16 -31.09 -47.69 3.47
C ALA A 16 -30.17 -47.28 4.62
N ILE A 17 -29.53 -48.26 5.28
CA ILE A 17 -28.55 -48.00 6.35
C ILE A 17 -27.33 -47.25 5.80
N GLY A 18 -26.79 -47.69 4.64
CA GLY A 18 -25.67 -47.01 4.00
C GLY A 18 -26.00 -45.58 3.57
N PHE A 19 -27.21 -45.34 3.07
CA PHE A 19 -27.68 -44.03 2.67
C PHE A 19 -27.86 -43.08 3.87
N ILE A 20 -28.43 -43.58 4.97
CA ILE A 20 -28.58 -42.82 6.21
C ILE A 20 -27.21 -42.50 6.84
N ALA A 21 -26.29 -43.46 6.86
CA ALA A 21 -24.94 -43.26 7.34
C ALA A 21 -24.17 -42.21 6.50
N SER A 22 -24.34 -42.25 5.17
CA SER A 22 -23.77 -41.24 4.27
C SER A 22 -24.34 -39.85 4.54
N LEU A 23 -25.66 -39.71 4.69
CA LEU A 23 -26.29 -38.43 5.04
C LEU A 23 -25.82 -37.90 6.39
N LEU A 24 -25.60 -38.76 7.39
CA LEU A 24 -25.09 -38.36 8.70
C LEU A 24 -23.63 -37.88 8.65
N ILE A 25 -22.78 -38.52 7.83
CA ILE A 25 -21.37 -38.14 7.67
C ILE A 25 -21.24 -36.86 6.85
N PHE A 26 -22.03 -36.69 5.78
CA PHE A 26 -21.97 -35.53 4.90
C PHE A 26 -22.75 -34.30 5.39
N ASN A 27 -23.67 -34.46 6.35
CA ASN A 27 -24.34 -33.32 7.01
C ASN A 27 -23.50 -32.67 8.13
N GLY A 28 -22.30 -33.20 8.41
CA GLY A 28 -21.32 -32.46 9.18
C GLY A 28 -20.94 -31.21 8.41
N LYS A 29 -21.56 -30.07 8.75
CA LYS A 29 -21.15 -28.76 8.25
C LYS A 29 -19.64 -28.67 8.47
N ALA A 30 -18.88 -28.63 7.38
CA ALA A 30 -17.47 -28.31 7.48
C ALA A 30 -17.40 -26.97 8.20
N GLU A 31 -16.95 -26.98 9.44
CA GLU A 31 -16.67 -25.74 10.16
C GLU A 31 -15.63 -25.02 9.32
N GLU A 32 -16.05 -23.92 8.70
CA GLU A 32 -15.19 -23.08 7.91
C GLU A 32 -14.18 -22.44 8.88
N LYS A 33 -13.09 -23.16 9.14
CA LYS A 33 -12.02 -22.69 10.01
C LYS A 33 -11.32 -21.58 9.25
N VAL A 34 -11.67 -20.34 9.59
CA VAL A 34 -10.93 -19.16 9.16
C VAL A 34 -9.48 -19.35 9.60
N SER A 35 -8.61 -19.59 8.61
CA SER A 35 -7.18 -19.80 8.84
C SER A 35 -6.45 -18.45 8.87
N SER A 36 -5.32 -18.38 9.58
CA SER A 36 -4.46 -17.18 9.57
C SER A 36 -4.06 -16.81 8.15
N GLN A 37 -3.86 -17.81 7.29
CA GLN A 37 -3.58 -17.61 5.87
C GLN A 37 -4.72 -16.91 5.12
N THR A 38 -5.99 -17.27 5.38
CA THR A 38 -7.14 -16.62 4.73
C THR A 38 -7.21 -15.14 5.12
N ILE A 39 -6.97 -14.82 6.39
CA ILE A 39 -6.94 -13.44 6.90
C ILE A 39 -5.75 -12.68 6.31
N LEU A 40 -4.57 -13.31 6.29
CA LEU A 40 -3.35 -12.71 5.74
C LEU A 40 -3.53 -12.36 4.26
N THR A 41 -4.06 -13.28 3.47
CA THR A 41 -4.34 -13.03 2.05
C THR A 41 -5.32 -11.87 1.89
N ALA A 42 -6.42 -11.88 2.65
CA ALA A 42 -7.40 -10.80 2.58
C ALA A 42 -6.83 -9.42 2.98
N LEU A 43 -5.90 -9.37 3.94
CA LEU A 43 -5.21 -8.14 4.34
C LEU A 43 -4.19 -7.69 3.29
N ARG A 44 -3.37 -8.61 2.76
CA ARG A 44 -2.37 -8.31 1.73
C ARG A 44 -3.03 -7.84 0.42
N ASP A 45 -4.18 -8.39 0.06
CA ASP A 45 -4.96 -7.98 -1.12
C ASP A 45 -5.44 -6.52 -1.01
N ARG A 46 -5.56 -5.96 0.20
CA ARG A 46 -5.86 -4.54 0.40
C ARG A 46 -4.66 -3.62 0.20
N GLY A 47 -3.44 -4.16 0.15
CA GLY A 47 -2.22 -3.40 -0.13
C GLY A 47 -1.91 -2.38 0.96
N PHE A 48 -2.00 -1.09 0.62
CA PHE A 48 -1.65 0.00 1.52
C PHE A 48 -2.89 0.69 2.09
N LEU A 49 -2.97 0.77 3.42
CA LEU A 49 -4.03 1.49 4.13
C LEU A 49 -3.53 2.88 4.52
N VAL A 50 -3.99 3.91 3.80
CA VAL A 50 -3.75 5.31 4.19
C VAL A 50 -4.54 5.63 5.44
N THR A 51 -3.86 6.13 6.47
CA THR A 51 -4.46 6.47 7.77
C THR A 51 -4.56 7.98 7.97
N GLU A 52 -3.55 8.72 7.51
CA GLU A 52 -3.46 10.16 7.68
C GLU A 52 -2.94 10.82 6.40
N THR A 53 -3.43 12.02 6.13
CA THR A 53 -2.99 12.86 5.01
C THR A 53 -2.65 14.23 5.57
N TYR A 54 -1.40 14.65 5.39
CA TYR A 54 -0.92 15.97 5.74
C TYR A 54 -0.80 16.83 4.49
N VAL A 55 -1.14 18.11 4.62
CA VAL A 55 -1.00 19.10 3.55
C VAL A 55 -0.09 20.19 4.09
N LEU A 56 1.14 20.21 3.59
CA LEU A 56 2.24 21.03 4.09
C LEU A 56 2.59 22.12 3.08
N ASN A 57 2.93 23.31 3.57
CA ASN A 57 3.44 24.39 2.72
C ASN A 57 4.96 24.38 2.80
N GLU A 58 5.60 23.91 1.73
CA GLU A 58 7.05 23.78 1.68
C GLU A 58 7.70 24.92 0.92
N SER A 59 8.91 25.28 1.35
CA SER A 59 9.74 26.26 0.67
C SER A 59 11.18 25.79 0.59
N VAL A 60 11.73 25.73 -0.61
CA VAL A 60 13.09 25.28 -0.85
C VAL A 60 13.89 26.37 -1.56
N LYS A 61 15.17 26.46 -1.20
CA LYS A 61 16.12 27.39 -1.82
C LYS A 61 17.31 26.61 -2.37
N ILE A 62 17.40 26.55 -3.68
CA ILE A 62 18.49 25.88 -4.41
C ILE A 62 19.43 26.97 -4.91
N GLU A 63 20.65 27.02 -4.36
CA GLU A 63 21.68 27.94 -4.82
C GLU A 63 22.90 27.17 -5.34
N ASN A 64 23.46 27.65 -6.44
CA ASN A 64 24.70 27.09 -6.97
C ASN A 64 25.88 27.62 -6.13
N ASP A 65 26.56 26.70 -5.42
CA ASP A 65 27.58 27.01 -4.40
C ASP A 65 28.97 27.26 -5.01
N SER A 66 29.01 28.15 -5.99
CA SER A 66 30.25 28.55 -6.67
C SER A 66 30.97 29.62 -5.87
N GLU A 67 32.20 29.36 -5.46
CA GLU A 67 33.07 30.33 -4.76
C GLU A 67 33.43 31.55 -5.62
N ASP A 68 33.52 31.39 -6.95
CA ASP A 68 33.89 32.48 -7.87
C ASP A 68 32.73 33.44 -8.18
N PHE A 69 32.90 34.73 -7.85
CA PHE A 69 31.90 35.79 -8.10
C PHE A 69 31.50 35.91 -9.59
N TRP A 70 32.47 35.95 -10.51
CA TRP A 70 32.19 36.10 -11.95
C TRP A 70 31.45 34.88 -12.51
N ARG A 71 31.80 33.68 -12.04
CA ARG A 71 31.12 32.44 -12.43
C ARG A 71 29.68 32.43 -11.94
N LYS A 72 29.45 32.88 -10.69
CA LYS A 72 28.10 33.03 -10.12
C LYS A 72 27.27 34.09 -10.85
N LEU A 73 27.86 35.20 -11.27
CA LEU A 73 27.14 36.28 -11.98
C LEU A 73 26.76 35.89 -13.42
N LEU A 74 27.65 35.21 -14.14
CA LEU A 74 27.44 34.89 -15.55
C LEU A 74 26.69 33.56 -15.75
N TRP A 75 26.99 32.57 -14.92
CA TRP A 75 26.53 31.18 -15.04
C TRP A 75 25.79 30.64 -13.82
N GLY A 76 25.72 31.40 -12.73
CA GLY A 76 25.03 30.97 -11.51
C GLY A 76 23.51 30.94 -11.68
N GLN A 77 22.87 30.20 -10.80
CA GLN A 77 21.42 30.12 -10.70
C GLN A 77 21.04 29.98 -9.22
N ALA A 78 20.03 30.74 -8.81
CA ALA A 78 19.38 30.63 -7.52
C ALA A 78 17.87 30.48 -7.75
N ILE A 79 17.31 29.38 -7.29
CA ILE A 79 15.89 29.05 -7.41
C ILE A 79 15.32 29.05 -6.00
N LYS A 80 14.24 29.81 -5.79
CA LYS A 80 13.37 29.62 -4.64
C LYS A 80 12.06 29.05 -5.14
N ALA A 81 11.63 27.97 -4.53
CA ALA A 81 10.39 27.31 -4.87
C ALA A 81 9.50 27.27 -3.63
N TYR A 82 8.20 27.49 -3.86
CA TYR A 82 7.17 27.40 -2.84
C TYR A 82 6.05 26.55 -3.41
N GLY A 83 5.57 25.59 -2.64
CA GLY A 83 4.50 24.70 -3.09
C GLY A 83 3.82 23.99 -1.93
N VAL A 84 2.63 23.47 -2.20
CA VAL A 84 1.88 22.70 -1.21
C VAL A 84 2.07 21.22 -1.49
N VAL A 85 2.59 20.48 -0.53
CA VAL A 85 2.87 19.04 -0.65
C VAL A 85 1.87 18.26 0.20
N GLU A 86 1.19 17.30 -0.41
CA GLU A 86 0.35 16.33 0.27
C GLU A 86 1.17 15.08 0.56
N VAL A 87 1.32 14.75 1.84
CA VAL A 87 2.03 13.57 2.34
C VAL A 87 1.00 12.60 2.90
N ASN A 88 0.91 11.43 2.29
CA ASN A 88 0.01 10.36 2.73
C ASN A 88 0.79 9.34 3.57
N LEU A 89 0.36 9.16 4.81
CA LEU A 89 0.91 8.20 5.75
C LEU A 89 -0.05 7.03 5.93
N GLY A 90 0.50 5.86 6.17
CA GLY A 90 -0.30 4.70 6.51
C GLY A 90 0.50 3.44 6.65
N VAL A 91 -0.19 2.31 6.55
CA VAL A 91 0.38 0.99 6.82
C VAL A 91 0.35 0.13 5.57
N ASP A 92 1.46 -0.51 5.29
CA ASP A 92 1.57 -1.48 4.21
C ASP A 92 1.23 -2.89 4.68
N LEU A 93 -0.01 -3.30 4.40
CA LEU A 93 -0.51 -4.63 4.75
C LEU A 93 0.12 -5.72 3.89
N ALA A 94 0.69 -5.38 2.73
CA ALA A 94 1.38 -6.36 1.88
C ALA A 94 2.63 -6.95 2.55
N ARG A 95 3.22 -6.21 3.50
CA ARG A 95 4.39 -6.65 4.29
C ARG A 95 4.04 -7.45 5.54
N MET A 96 2.76 -7.62 5.86
CA MET A 96 2.36 -8.46 7.00
C MET A 96 2.79 -9.90 6.78
N GLU A 97 3.14 -10.60 7.85
CA GLU A 97 3.49 -12.02 7.86
C GLU A 97 2.47 -12.83 8.66
N GLU A 98 2.48 -14.15 8.50
CA GLU A 98 1.54 -15.03 9.23
C GLU A 98 1.71 -14.92 10.75
N LYS A 99 2.94 -14.66 11.22
CA LYS A 99 3.26 -14.45 12.64
C LYS A 99 2.55 -13.22 13.25
N ASP A 100 2.11 -12.28 12.41
CA ASP A 100 1.43 -11.07 12.85
C ASP A 100 -0.07 -11.32 13.10
N ILE A 101 -0.57 -12.54 12.82
CA ILE A 101 -1.97 -12.93 12.96
C ILE A 101 -2.08 -14.08 13.95
N GLU A 102 -2.61 -13.79 15.13
CA GLU A 102 -2.92 -14.79 16.14
C GLU A 102 -4.41 -15.08 16.19
N ILE A 103 -4.79 -16.33 15.94
CA ILE A 103 -6.17 -16.78 16.04
C ILE A 103 -6.33 -17.58 17.34
N ASN A 104 -7.04 -16.98 18.29
CA ASN A 104 -7.53 -17.65 19.49
C ASN A 104 -9.01 -18.00 19.32
N LYS A 105 -9.49 -19.03 20.03
CA LYS A 105 -10.85 -19.61 19.87
C LYS A 105 -11.99 -18.59 19.71
N ASN A 106 -11.91 -17.44 20.40
CA ASN A 106 -12.91 -16.37 20.35
C ASN A 106 -12.34 -14.99 19.95
N LYS A 107 -11.08 -14.88 19.54
CA LYS A 107 -10.45 -13.58 19.24
C LYS A 107 -9.38 -13.71 18.17
N ILE A 108 -9.43 -12.81 17.20
CA ILE A 108 -8.36 -12.62 16.22
C ILE A 108 -7.57 -11.40 16.67
N ILE A 109 -6.26 -11.54 16.81
CA ILE A 109 -5.32 -10.47 17.13
C ILE A 109 -4.45 -10.26 15.89
N VAL A 110 -4.39 -9.02 15.42
CA VAL A 110 -3.62 -8.64 14.24
C VAL A 110 -2.62 -7.56 14.67
N ALA A 111 -1.33 -7.86 14.57
CA ALA A 111 -0.27 -6.89 14.76
C ALA A 111 -0.11 -6.07 13.47
N ILE A 112 -0.43 -4.78 13.55
CA ILE A 112 -0.37 -3.87 12.42
C ILE A 112 1.07 -3.35 12.28
N PRO A 113 1.69 -3.40 11.09
CA PRO A 113 3.03 -2.87 10.86
C PRO A 113 3.14 -1.37 11.17
N ASN A 114 4.37 -0.88 11.36
CA ASN A 114 4.63 0.54 11.60
C ASN A 114 4.13 1.41 10.43
N VAL A 115 3.63 2.59 10.78
CA VAL A 115 3.24 3.62 9.83
C VAL A 115 4.46 4.10 9.04
N ARG A 116 4.27 4.34 7.74
CA ARG A 116 5.27 4.92 6.85
C ARG A 116 4.62 5.84 5.82
N ILE A 117 5.45 6.62 5.15
CA ILE A 117 5.04 7.43 4.00
C ILE A 117 4.68 6.48 2.85
N PHE A 118 3.46 6.65 2.34
CA PHE A 118 2.98 5.97 1.15
C PHE A 118 3.44 6.69 -0.12
N ASN A 119 3.19 8.00 -0.12
CA ASN A 119 3.36 8.87 -1.26
C ASN A 119 3.35 10.32 -0.79
N SER A 120 4.24 11.11 -1.38
CA SER A 120 4.31 12.56 -1.25
C SER A 120 4.12 13.16 -2.63
N ARG A 121 3.17 14.08 -2.77
CA ARG A 121 2.87 14.70 -4.07
C ARG A 121 2.57 16.18 -3.92
N LEU A 122 3.00 16.96 -4.90
CA LEU A 122 2.59 18.35 -5.01
C LEU A 122 1.10 18.46 -5.34
N VAL A 123 0.41 19.34 -4.62
CA VAL A 123 -1.00 19.64 -4.79
C VAL A 123 -1.15 21.13 -5.06
N GLY A 124 -1.42 21.47 -6.32
CA GLY A 124 -1.57 22.85 -6.77
C GLY A 124 -0.33 23.40 -7.45
N ASP A 125 -0.33 24.71 -7.65
CA ASP A 125 0.71 25.41 -8.41
C ASP A 125 1.99 25.60 -7.59
N VAL A 126 3.14 25.43 -8.24
CA VAL A 126 4.45 25.75 -7.68
C VAL A 126 4.80 27.19 -8.04
N SER A 127 5.01 28.03 -7.03
CA SER A 127 5.56 29.37 -7.24
C SER A 127 7.09 29.29 -7.27
N LEU A 128 7.67 29.72 -8.39
CA LEU A 128 9.10 29.61 -8.65
C LEU A 128 9.71 30.99 -8.90
N GLU A 129 10.61 31.41 -8.03
CA GLU A 129 11.47 32.56 -8.25
C GLU A 129 12.83 32.09 -8.73
N ASN A 130 13.17 32.39 -9.99
CA ASN A 130 14.45 32.01 -10.56
C ASN A 130 15.29 33.25 -10.88
N LYS A 131 16.48 33.31 -10.28
CA LYS A 131 17.52 34.28 -10.59
C LYS A 131 18.65 33.57 -11.33
N GLN A 132 18.79 33.86 -12.61
CA GLN A 132 19.83 33.30 -13.48
C GLN A 132 20.88 34.35 -13.86
N GLY A 133 22.11 33.87 -14.04
CA GLY A 133 23.17 34.64 -14.69
C GLY A 133 22.85 34.97 -16.15
N ILE A 134 23.46 36.05 -16.64
CA ILE A 134 23.14 36.63 -17.95
C ILE A 134 23.44 35.64 -19.09
N LEU A 135 24.57 34.94 -19.03
CA LEU A 135 24.95 33.99 -20.06
C LEU A 135 24.11 32.71 -19.97
N LYS A 136 23.87 32.20 -18.75
CA LYS A 136 22.99 31.05 -18.55
C LYS A 136 21.61 31.29 -19.16
N ARG A 137 21.00 32.46 -18.92
CA ARG A 137 19.69 32.79 -19.49
C ARG A 137 19.64 32.78 -21.02
N ILE A 138 20.75 33.07 -21.69
CA ILE A 138 20.84 33.13 -23.16
C ILE A 138 21.12 31.75 -23.76
N PHE A 139 22.01 30.97 -23.12
CA PHE A 139 22.48 29.69 -23.66
C PHE A 139 21.74 28.47 -23.10
N GLU A 140 21.17 28.56 -21.89
CA GLU A 140 20.47 27.50 -21.17
C GLU A 140 19.15 28.03 -20.60
N ASN A 141 18.07 27.89 -21.37
CA ASN A 141 16.73 28.32 -20.98
C ASN A 141 15.99 27.29 -20.10
N ASP A 142 16.70 26.64 -19.16
CA ASP A 142 16.07 25.79 -18.16
C ASP A 142 15.79 26.60 -16.90
N ASN A 143 14.52 26.70 -16.52
CA ASN A 143 14.09 27.43 -15.34
C ASN A 143 14.29 26.64 -14.02
N GLY A 144 14.76 25.40 -14.09
CA GLY A 144 15.00 24.53 -12.94
C GLY A 144 13.72 24.05 -12.25
N TYR A 145 12.58 24.10 -12.94
CA TYR A 145 11.29 23.73 -12.39
C TYR A 145 11.25 22.28 -11.90
N ASN A 146 11.80 21.35 -12.66
CA ASN A 146 11.85 19.94 -12.28
C ASN A 146 12.69 19.71 -11.01
N GLN A 147 13.82 20.41 -10.91
CA GLN A 147 14.69 20.34 -9.73
C GLN A 147 14.00 20.90 -8.49
N ALA A 148 13.25 22.00 -8.65
CA ALA A 148 12.43 22.58 -7.59
C ALA A 148 11.32 21.62 -7.14
N LEU A 149 10.65 20.95 -8.08
CA LEU A 149 9.58 20.00 -7.80
C LEU A 149 10.08 18.81 -6.98
N GLU A 150 11.20 18.22 -7.38
CA GLU A 150 11.83 17.11 -6.65
C GLU A 150 12.27 17.56 -5.25
N SER A 151 12.88 18.74 -5.13
CA SER A 151 13.37 19.26 -3.85
C SER A 151 12.23 19.60 -2.88
N LEU A 152 11.09 20.11 -3.36
CA LEU A 152 9.91 20.36 -2.52
C LEU A 152 9.30 19.07 -1.97
N VAL A 153 9.25 18.00 -2.77
CA VAL A 153 8.75 16.71 -2.32
C VAL A 153 9.71 16.09 -1.30
N ASN A 154 11.02 16.16 -1.54
CA ASN A 154 12.03 15.63 -0.61
C ASN A 154 12.06 16.35 0.74
N GLU A 155 11.75 17.66 0.80
CA GLU A 155 11.69 18.40 2.07
C GLU A 155 10.50 17.97 2.93
N ALA A 156 9.42 17.48 2.31
CA ALA A 156 8.20 17.05 2.99
C ALA A 156 8.26 15.61 3.53
N GLU A 157 9.27 14.82 3.14
CA GLU A 157 9.48 13.42 3.55
C GLU A 157 10.37 13.29 4.80
#